data_AF-A0A2M8SW95-F1
#
_entry.id   AF-A0A2M8SW95-F1
#
_cell.length_a   1.000
_cell.length_b   1.000
_cell.length_c   1.000
_cell.angle_alpha   90.00
_cell.angle_beta   90.00
_cell.angle_gamma   90.00
#
_symmetry.space_group_name_H-M   'P 1'
#
loop_
_entity.id
_entity.type
_entity.pdbx_description
1 polymer ?
#
loop_
_entity_poly.entity_id
_entity_poly.type
_entity_poly.pdbx_seq_one_letter_code
_entity_poly.pdbx_strand_id
1 'polypeptide(L)'
;MENNPYNLRNLPQIMRRARKAAGLAQYQIGILIGGKDQRYVSDVENGFSRLTPELCIKWFEACEAYEHIDLVHYLFKLHPTAVAPIDPALNESASAAVINMIHQLEEALQATKQLARWLASDRPGRSNDLPMGDIKQIFDLIPANKTLIYSLVRNHGLNMQELADRWTRKALMDQVAMSKQEERKAVFA
;
A
#
# COMPACT_ATOMS: atom_id res chain seq x y z
N MET A 1 -16.28 -9.64 -19.82
CA MET A 1 -15.28 -8.56 -19.65
C MET A 1 -15.70 -7.80 -18.41
N GLU A 2 -15.15 -8.19 -17.27
CA GLU A 2 -15.70 -7.95 -15.94
C GLU A 2 -15.56 -6.49 -15.49
N ASN A 3 -16.55 -6.02 -14.75
CA ASN A 3 -16.59 -4.75 -14.03
C ASN A 3 -15.46 -4.69 -12.98
N ASN A 4 -14.19 -4.60 -13.39
CA ASN A 4 -13.11 -4.33 -12.44
C ASN A 4 -13.21 -2.85 -12.00
N PRO A 5 -13.57 -2.57 -10.73
CA PRO A 5 -13.68 -1.20 -10.23
C PRO A 5 -12.33 -0.46 -10.31
N TYR A 6 -11.22 -1.21 -10.29
CA TYR A 6 -9.86 -0.70 -10.35
C TYR A 6 -9.31 -0.79 -11.78
N ASN A 7 -9.51 0.28 -12.54
CA ASN A 7 -8.90 0.43 -13.85
C ASN A 7 -8.35 1.85 -14.04
N LEU A 8 -7.34 1.98 -14.90
CA LEU A 8 -6.69 3.27 -15.19
C LEU A 8 -7.64 4.31 -15.80
N ARG A 9 -8.75 3.89 -16.42
CA ARG A 9 -9.75 4.82 -17.00
C ARG A 9 -10.53 5.56 -15.92
N ASN A 10 -10.73 4.93 -14.77
CA ASN A 10 -11.44 5.53 -13.63
C ASN A 10 -10.53 6.43 -12.77
N LEU A 11 -9.21 6.25 -12.86
CA LEU A 11 -8.24 6.94 -12.00
C LEU A 11 -8.35 8.48 -12.05
N PRO A 12 -8.54 9.15 -13.21
CA PRO A 12 -8.82 10.59 -13.27
C PRO A 12 -10.00 11.04 -12.40
N GLN A 13 -11.10 10.28 -12.42
CA GLN A 13 -12.29 10.60 -11.63
C GLN A 13 -12.07 10.36 -10.13
N ILE A 14 -11.30 9.34 -9.78
CA ILE A 14 -10.90 9.06 -8.39
C ILE A 14 -10.02 10.19 -7.86
N MET A 15 -9.01 10.62 -8.63
CA MET A 15 -8.14 11.77 -8.30
C MET A 15 -8.94 13.06 -8.11
N ARG A 16 -9.94 13.32 -8.98
CA ARG A 16 -10.87 14.45 -8.84
C ARG A 16 -11.69 14.39 -7.56
N ARG A 17 -12.22 13.20 -7.20
CA ARG A 17 -13.00 13.01 -5.97
C ARG A 17 -12.13 13.24 -4.73
N ALA A 18 -10.91 12.68 -4.70
CA ALA A 18 -9.96 12.88 -3.61
C ALA A 18 -9.62 14.36 -3.41
N ARG A 19 -9.31 15.09 -4.49
CA ARG A 19 -9.06 16.54 -4.44
C ARG A 19 -10.26 17.30 -3.85
N LYS A 20 -11.47 17.00 -4.33
CA LYS A 20 -12.69 17.65 -3.82
C LYS A 20 -12.94 17.34 -2.35
N ALA A 21 -12.71 16.10 -1.92
CA ALA A 21 -12.84 15.71 -0.52
C ALA A 21 -11.83 16.45 0.38
N ALA A 22 -10.61 16.69 -0.13
CA ALA A 22 -9.60 17.51 0.53
C ALA A 22 -9.89 19.03 0.47
N GLY A 23 -10.99 19.47 -0.16
CA GLY A 23 -11.35 20.89 -0.26
C GLY A 23 -10.43 21.73 -1.16
N LEU A 24 -9.58 21.09 -1.97
CA LEU A 24 -8.59 21.79 -2.80
C LEU A 24 -9.18 22.24 -4.13
N ALA A 25 -8.97 23.50 -4.51
CA ALA A 25 -9.21 23.98 -5.86
C ALA A 25 -8.16 23.43 -6.85
N GLN A 26 -8.48 23.47 -8.15
CA GLN A 26 -7.57 22.97 -9.20
C GLN A 26 -6.22 23.70 -9.21
N TYR A 27 -6.20 25.03 -9.02
CA TYR A 27 -4.94 25.78 -8.96
C TYR A 27 -4.11 25.42 -7.71
N GLN A 28 -4.75 25.13 -6.58
CA GLN A 28 -4.06 24.78 -5.33
C GLN A 28 -3.35 23.43 -5.46
N ILE A 29 -4.05 22.40 -5.96
CA ILE A 29 -3.41 21.10 -6.17
C ILE A 29 -2.31 21.18 -7.22
N GLY A 30 -2.51 22.00 -8.27
CA GLY A 30 -1.50 22.23 -9.31
C GLY A 30 -0.19 22.71 -8.72
N ILE A 31 -0.24 23.67 -7.79
CA ILE A 31 0.94 24.14 -7.04
C ILE A 31 1.58 22.99 -6.24
N LEU A 32 0.77 22.24 -5.47
CA LEU A 32 1.26 21.17 -4.58
C LEU A 32 1.94 20.01 -5.34
N ILE A 33 1.49 19.68 -6.54
CA ILE A 33 2.03 18.55 -7.33
C ILE A 33 3.21 18.96 -8.24
N GLY A 34 3.79 20.15 -8.03
CA GLY A 34 4.97 20.63 -8.76
C GLY A 34 4.71 21.82 -9.68
N GLY A 35 3.94 22.81 -9.22
CA GLY A 35 3.79 24.09 -9.90
C GLY A 35 3.05 24.02 -11.23
N LYS A 36 2.05 23.13 -11.35
CA LYS A 36 1.19 22.99 -12.53
C LYS A 36 0.07 24.02 -12.53
N ASP A 37 -0.35 24.44 -13.72
CA ASP A 37 -1.46 25.37 -13.87
C ASP A 37 -2.83 24.67 -13.74
N GLN A 38 -3.89 25.48 -13.62
CA GLN A 38 -5.25 24.97 -13.51
C GLN A 38 -5.67 24.15 -14.75
N ARG A 39 -5.20 24.54 -15.94
CA ARG A 39 -5.56 23.87 -17.20
C ARG A 39 -5.04 22.44 -17.19
N TYR A 40 -3.77 22.23 -16.84
CA TYR A 40 -3.16 20.93 -16.70
C TYR A 40 -3.94 20.03 -15.73
N VAL A 41 -4.31 20.57 -14.57
CA VAL A 41 -5.09 19.82 -13.57
C VAL A 41 -6.46 19.42 -14.15
N SER A 42 -7.13 20.31 -14.87
CA SER A 42 -8.38 19.99 -15.58
C SER A 42 -8.18 18.89 -16.62
N ASP A 43 -7.10 18.95 -17.43
CA ASP A 43 -6.79 17.94 -18.44
C ASP A 43 -6.53 16.56 -17.80
N VAL A 44 -5.85 16.53 -16.64
CA VAL A 44 -5.68 15.30 -15.84
C VAL A 44 -7.03 14.76 -15.36
N GLU A 45 -7.88 15.58 -14.74
CA GLU A 45 -9.17 15.14 -14.19
C GLU A 45 -10.17 14.64 -15.25
N ASN A 46 -10.06 15.15 -16.47
CA ASN A 46 -10.89 14.73 -17.60
C ASN A 46 -10.27 13.58 -18.42
N GLY A 47 -9.07 13.11 -18.05
CA GLY A 47 -8.41 12.00 -18.72
C GLY A 47 -7.75 12.35 -20.06
N PHE A 48 -7.52 13.64 -20.32
CA PHE A 48 -6.78 14.12 -21.50
C PHE A 48 -5.26 14.04 -21.33
N SER A 49 -4.78 13.97 -20.08
CA SER A 49 -3.36 13.82 -19.76
C SER A 49 -3.00 12.36 -19.48
N ARG A 50 -1.81 11.94 -19.92
CA ARG A 50 -1.24 10.64 -19.57
C ARG A 50 -0.88 10.60 -18.08
N LEU A 51 -1.41 9.63 -17.36
CA LEU A 51 -1.09 9.41 -15.95
C LEU A 51 0.24 8.66 -15.80
N THR A 52 1.09 9.17 -14.91
CA THR A 52 2.29 8.48 -14.43
C THR A 52 2.09 8.09 -12.96
N PRO A 53 2.75 7.04 -12.46
CA PRO A 53 2.69 6.67 -11.04
C PRO A 53 3.07 7.86 -10.14
N GLU A 54 4.17 8.54 -10.46
CA GLU A 54 4.67 9.70 -9.71
C GLU A 54 3.62 10.81 -9.58
N LEU A 55 2.96 11.18 -10.69
CA LEU A 55 1.90 12.18 -10.66
C LEU A 55 0.75 11.77 -9.74
N CYS A 56 0.32 10.50 -9.84
CA CYS A 56 -0.80 9.99 -9.05
C CYS A 56 -0.46 9.93 -7.56
N ILE A 57 0.76 9.50 -7.22
CA ILE A 57 1.25 9.44 -5.82
C ILE A 57 1.27 10.85 -5.23
N LYS A 58 1.94 11.82 -5.88
CA LYS A 58 2.00 13.21 -5.42
C LYS A 58 0.61 13.83 -5.25
N TRP A 59 -0.32 13.49 -6.13
CA TRP A 59 -1.69 13.95 -6.06
C TRP A 59 -2.41 13.43 -4.81
N PHE A 60 -2.31 12.13 -4.53
CA PHE A 60 -2.94 11.53 -3.36
C PHE A 60 -2.25 11.91 -2.05
N GLU A 61 -0.92 12.10 -2.03
CA GLU A 61 -0.19 12.69 -0.91
C GLU A 61 -0.69 14.09 -0.60
N ALA A 62 -0.83 14.96 -1.62
CA ALA A 62 -1.37 16.31 -1.46
C ALA A 62 -2.83 16.34 -0.95
N CYS A 63 -3.57 15.24 -1.13
CA CYS A 63 -4.94 15.08 -0.65
C CYS A 63 -5.03 14.28 0.66
N GLU A 64 -3.89 13.88 1.25
CA GLU A 64 -3.82 12.98 2.42
C GLU A 64 -4.60 11.66 2.24
N ALA A 65 -4.74 11.21 0.99
CA ALA A 65 -5.55 10.08 0.58
C ALA A 65 -4.70 8.82 0.44
N TYR A 66 -4.02 8.41 1.51
CA TYR A 66 -2.95 7.41 1.47
C TYR A 66 -3.38 6.02 0.95
N GLU A 67 -4.63 5.60 1.19
CA GLU A 67 -5.17 4.35 0.63
C GLU A 67 -5.20 4.36 -0.91
N HIS A 68 -5.33 5.54 -1.50
CA HIS A 68 -5.33 5.69 -2.96
C HIS A 68 -3.91 5.60 -3.53
N ILE A 69 -2.87 5.74 -2.72
CA ILE A 69 -1.49 5.43 -3.13
C ILE A 69 -1.36 3.93 -3.38
N ASP A 70 -1.99 3.08 -2.56
CA ASP A 70 -2.04 1.63 -2.81
C ASP A 70 -2.74 1.30 -4.13
N LEU A 71 -3.79 2.04 -4.47
CA LEU A 71 -4.45 1.91 -5.77
C LEU A 71 -3.46 2.17 -6.92
N VAL A 72 -2.59 3.18 -6.80
CA VAL A 72 -1.55 3.45 -7.80
C VAL A 72 -0.56 2.29 -7.87
N HIS A 73 -0.11 1.79 -6.72
CA HIS A 73 0.80 0.65 -6.67
C HIS A 73 0.21 -0.59 -7.36
N TYR A 74 -1.07 -0.86 -7.13
CA TYR A 74 -1.82 -1.95 -7.76
C TYR A 74 -1.99 -1.76 -9.27
N LEU A 75 -2.49 -0.60 -9.71
CA LEU A 75 -2.79 -0.34 -11.12
C LEU A 75 -1.52 -0.31 -12.00
N PHE A 76 -0.43 0.22 -11.46
CA PHE A 76 0.85 0.32 -12.17
C PHE A 76 1.81 -0.83 -11.87
N LYS A 77 1.41 -1.81 -11.05
CA LYS A 77 2.21 -3.00 -10.68
C LYS A 77 3.60 -2.63 -10.14
N LEU A 78 3.65 -1.67 -9.22
CA LEU A 78 4.91 -1.11 -8.71
C LEU A 78 5.68 -2.06 -7.78
N HIS A 79 5.03 -3.09 -7.23
CA HIS A 79 5.68 -4.14 -6.47
C HIS A 79 4.90 -5.46 -6.61
N PRO A 80 5.57 -6.63 -6.47
CA PRO A 80 4.95 -7.94 -6.71
C PRO A 80 3.83 -8.28 -5.71
N THR A 81 3.82 -7.66 -4.53
CA THR A 81 2.80 -7.84 -3.50
C THR A 81 1.69 -6.78 -3.55
N ALA A 82 1.60 -6.00 -4.63
CA ALA A 82 0.57 -4.98 -4.78
C ALA A 82 -0.79 -5.65 -4.98
N VAL A 83 -1.71 -5.38 -4.05
CA VAL A 83 -3.09 -5.86 -4.10
C VAL A 83 -4.06 -4.70 -4.13
N ALA A 84 -5.33 -5.00 -4.40
CA ALA A 84 -6.38 -4.00 -4.40
C ALA A 84 -6.34 -3.16 -3.10
N PRO A 85 -6.58 -1.85 -3.20
CA PRO A 85 -6.55 -0.97 -2.03
C PRO A 85 -7.67 -1.36 -1.06
N ILE A 86 -7.41 -1.10 0.21
CA ILE A 86 -8.40 -1.24 1.27
C ILE A 86 -9.47 -0.17 1.12
N ASP A 87 -10.72 -0.52 1.41
CA ASP A 87 -11.81 0.45 1.48
C ASP A 87 -11.53 1.47 2.60
N PRO A 88 -11.40 2.77 2.29
CA PRO A 88 -11.15 3.81 3.30
C PRO A 88 -12.17 3.82 4.45
N ALA A 89 -13.40 3.35 4.23
CA ALA A 89 -14.42 3.25 5.28
C ALA A 89 -14.02 2.32 6.43
N LEU A 90 -13.16 1.33 6.17
CA LEU A 90 -12.64 0.43 7.20
C LEU A 90 -11.62 1.10 8.13
N ASN A 91 -11.11 2.27 7.75
CA ASN A 91 -10.08 2.99 8.50
C ASN A 91 -10.66 4.08 9.40
N GLU A 92 -11.99 4.24 9.45
CA GLU A 92 -12.64 5.29 10.26
C GLU A 92 -12.51 5.05 11.76
N SER A 93 -12.39 3.79 12.20
CA SER A 93 -12.28 3.43 13.62
C SER A 93 -10.96 2.73 13.93
N ALA A 94 -10.10 3.40 14.69
CA ALA A 94 -8.85 2.81 15.17
C ALA A 94 -9.09 1.60 16.08
N SER A 95 -10.16 1.62 16.89
CA SER A 95 -10.53 0.49 17.75
C SER A 95 -10.92 -0.75 16.93
N ALA A 96 -11.75 -0.56 15.90
CA ALA A 96 -12.12 -1.67 15.01
C ALA A 96 -10.90 -2.20 14.24
N ALA A 97 -10.01 -1.31 13.80
CA ALA A 97 -8.77 -1.68 13.13
C ALA A 97 -7.83 -2.51 14.03
N VAL A 98 -7.72 -2.18 15.33
CA VAL A 98 -6.97 -2.96 16.30
C VAL A 98 -7.58 -4.34 16.50
N ILE A 99 -8.91 -4.43 16.67
CA ILE A 99 -9.60 -5.73 16.82
C ILE A 99 -9.38 -6.60 15.58
N ASN A 100 -9.51 -6.03 14.38
CA ASN A 100 -9.22 -6.71 13.14
C ASN A 100 -7.77 -7.20 13.07
N MET A 101 -6.80 -6.35 13.44
CA MET A 101 -5.39 -6.73 13.46
C MET A 101 -5.11 -7.90 14.43
N ILE A 102 -5.73 -7.91 15.62
CA ILE A 102 -5.61 -9.02 16.58
C ILE A 102 -6.12 -10.32 15.94
N HIS A 103 -7.31 -10.29 15.34
CA HIS A 103 -7.88 -11.46 14.69
C HIS A 103 -6.98 -11.99 13.57
N GLN A 104 -6.48 -11.10 12.70
CA GLN A 104 -5.59 -11.48 11.60
C GLN A 104 -4.24 -12.01 12.10
N LEU A 105 -3.72 -11.50 13.23
CA LEU A 105 -2.52 -12.04 13.87
C LEU A 105 -2.73 -13.47 14.40
N GLU A 106 -3.90 -13.77 14.97
CA GLU A 106 -4.24 -15.11 15.44
C GLU A 106 -4.33 -16.12 14.29
N GLU A 107 -5.01 -15.74 13.20
CA GLU A 107 -5.12 -16.57 11.98
C GLU A 107 -3.75 -16.79 11.33
N ALA A 108 -2.95 -15.73 11.18
CA ALA A 108 -1.61 -15.81 10.59
C ALA A 108 -0.64 -16.62 11.46
N LEU A 109 -0.73 -16.54 12.79
CA LEU A 109 0.08 -17.35 13.70
C LEU A 109 -0.23 -18.84 13.51
N GLN A 110 -1.52 -19.19 13.42
CA GLN A 110 -1.93 -20.56 13.20
C GLN A 110 -1.48 -21.05 11.81
N ALA A 111 -1.68 -20.25 10.76
CA ALA A 111 -1.23 -20.55 9.40
C ALA A 111 0.29 -20.74 9.31
N THR A 112 1.07 -19.90 10.00
CA THR A 112 2.53 -20.00 10.06
C THR A 112 2.98 -21.32 10.71
N LYS A 113 2.29 -21.77 11.77
CA LYS A 113 2.56 -23.07 12.41
C LYS A 113 2.27 -24.23 11.44
N GLN A 114 1.22 -24.15 10.64
CA GLN A 114 0.90 -25.18 9.65
C GLN A 114 1.92 -25.18 8.50
N LEU A 115 2.29 -24.01 7.99
CA LEU A 115 3.32 -23.86 6.97
C LEU A 115 4.66 -24.44 7.45
N ALA A 116 5.05 -24.20 8.71
CA ALA A 116 6.26 -24.77 9.29
C ALA A 116 6.22 -26.31 9.32
N ARG A 117 5.07 -26.92 9.66
CA ARG A 117 4.89 -28.37 9.61
C ARG A 117 4.94 -28.90 8.19
N TRP A 118 4.31 -28.20 7.25
CA TRP A 118 4.32 -28.54 5.84
C TRP A 118 5.77 -28.56 5.31
N LEU A 119 6.56 -27.52 5.59
CA LEU A 119 7.98 -27.43 5.23
C LEU A 119 8.81 -28.55 5.87
N ALA A 120 8.59 -28.86 7.16
CA ALA A 120 9.29 -29.95 7.84
C ALA A 120 8.91 -31.35 7.33
N SER A 121 7.74 -31.47 6.71
CA SER A 121 7.25 -32.72 6.11
C SER A 121 7.65 -32.91 4.65
N ASP A 122 8.31 -31.90 4.05
CA ASP A 122 8.78 -31.95 2.69
C ASP A 122 9.91 -32.99 2.56
N ARG A 123 9.75 -33.93 1.64
CA ARG A 123 10.69 -35.02 1.39
C ARG A 123 10.99 -35.09 -0.11
N PRO A 124 12.23 -35.39 -0.51
CA PRO A 124 12.57 -35.56 -1.92
C PRO A 124 11.61 -36.55 -2.60
N GLY A 125 10.90 -36.10 -3.63
CA GLY A 125 9.97 -36.92 -4.43
C GLY A 125 8.48 -36.77 -4.12
N ARG A 126 8.08 -35.95 -3.14
CA ARG A 126 6.66 -35.66 -2.87
C ARG A 126 6.29 -34.28 -3.42
N SER A 127 5.52 -34.23 -4.50
CA SER A 127 4.92 -32.98 -4.99
C SER A 127 3.70 -32.64 -4.15
N ASN A 128 3.90 -32.07 -2.96
CA ASN A 128 2.82 -31.39 -2.27
C ASN A 128 2.74 -29.96 -2.81
N ASP A 129 1.57 -29.56 -3.28
CA ASP A 129 1.34 -28.16 -3.66
C ASP A 129 1.55 -27.25 -2.45
N LEU A 130 2.02 -26.03 -2.73
CA LEU A 130 2.20 -25.00 -1.72
C LEU A 130 0.85 -24.69 -1.04
N PRO A 131 0.77 -24.60 0.31
CA PRO A 131 -0.48 -24.39 1.01
C PRO A 131 -0.94 -22.93 0.88
N MET A 132 -1.50 -22.59 -0.29
CA MET A 132 -1.88 -21.22 -0.63
C MET A 132 -2.89 -20.60 0.34
N GLY A 133 -3.75 -21.42 0.97
CA GLY A 133 -4.69 -20.95 2.00
C GLY A 133 -3.97 -20.39 3.23
N ASP A 134 -3.00 -21.12 3.76
CA ASP A 134 -2.19 -20.66 4.91
C ASP A 134 -1.35 -19.44 4.53
N ILE A 135 -0.77 -19.43 3.34
CA ILE A 135 0.00 -18.28 2.85
C ILE A 135 -0.88 -17.04 2.70
N LYS A 136 -2.13 -17.20 2.23
CA LYS A 136 -3.09 -16.10 2.16
C LYS A 136 -3.34 -15.50 3.55
N GLN A 137 -3.57 -16.32 4.57
CA GLN A 137 -3.79 -15.84 5.94
C GLN A 137 -2.59 -15.05 6.48
N ILE A 138 -1.37 -15.48 6.17
CA ILE A 138 -0.15 -14.72 6.50
C ILE A 138 -0.10 -13.41 5.69
N PHE A 139 -0.47 -13.46 4.41
CA PHE A 139 -0.49 -12.31 3.52
C PHE A 139 -1.52 -11.25 3.94
N ASP A 140 -2.66 -11.65 4.51
CA ASP A 140 -3.73 -10.77 4.99
C ASP A 140 -3.25 -9.81 6.11
N LEU A 141 -2.11 -10.10 6.76
CA LEU A 141 -1.45 -9.16 7.67
C LEU A 141 -1.03 -7.85 7.00
N ILE A 142 -0.71 -7.87 5.70
CA ILE A 142 -0.31 -6.66 4.96
C ILE A 142 -1.45 -5.65 4.92
N PRO A 143 -2.65 -5.99 4.39
CA PRO A 143 -3.76 -5.06 4.42
C PRO A 143 -4.22 -4.76 5.86
N ALA A 144 -4.27 -5.73 6.77
CA ALA A 144 -4.68 -5.47 8.16
C ALA A 144 -3.79 -4.41 8.85
N ASN A 145 -2.47 -4.50 8.64
CA ASN A 145 -1.53 -3.51 9.16
C ASN A 145 -1.76 -2.13 8.53
N LYS A 146 -1.99 -2.05 7.22
CA LYS A 146 -2.29 -0.77 6.55
C LYS A 146 -3.56 -0.13 7.08
N THR A 147 -4.64 -0.89 7.27
CA THR A 147 -5.89 -0.41 7.90
C THR A 147 -5.61 0.21 9.26
N LEU A 148 -4.85 -0.49 10.10
CA LEU A 148 -4.47 0.02 11.42
C LEU A 148 -3.67 1.32 11.31
N ILE A 149 -2.61 1.36 10.50
CA ILE A 149 -1.78 2.56 10.33
C ILE A 149 -2.62 3.74 9.83
N TYR A 150 -3.41 3.57 8.77
CA TYR A 150 -4.24 4.65 8.24
C TYR A 150 -5.29 5.15 9.24
N SER A 151 -5.89 4.25 10.02
CA SER A 151 -6.82 4.64 11.09
C SER A 151 -6.13 5.45 12.21
N LEU A 152 -4.88 5.14 12.55
CA LEU A 152 -4.09 5.88 13.54
C LEU A 152 -3.64 7.24 13.03
N VAL A 153 -3.33 7.36 11.74
CA VAL A 153 -3.04 8.64 11.10
C VAL A 153 -4.25 9.56 11.22
N ARG A 154 -5.44 9.08 10.82
CA ARG A 154 -6.68 9.86 10.82
C ARG A 154 -7.16 10.24 12.22
N ASN A 155 -7.16 9.30 13.15
CA ASN A 155 -7.83 9.47 14.45
C ASN A 155 -6.90 9.94 15.56
N HIS A 156 -5.59 9.73 15.42
CA HIS A 156 -4.61 9.95 16.48
C HIS A 156 -3.36 10.70 16.03
N GLY A 157 -3.31 11.20 14.79
CA GLY A 157 -2.21 12.03 14.30
C GLY A 157 -0.87 11.30 14.18
N LEU A 158 -0.89 9.98 13.95
CA LEU A 158 0.33 9.22 13.70
C LEU A 158 1.11 9.83 12.52
N ASN A 159 2.38 10.16 12.76
CA ASN A 159 3.27 10.60 11.69
C ASN A 159 3.92 9.39 11.01
N MET A 160 3.46 9.06 9.79
CA MET A 160 3.97 7.91 9.03
C MET A 160 5.44 8.05 8.65
N GLN A 161 5.91 9.26 8.33
CA GLN A 161 7.32 9.50 8.00
C GLN A 161 8.20 9.20 9.21
N GLU A 162 7.80 9.71 10.38
CA GLU A 162 8.54 9.46 11.61
C GLU A 162 8.57 7.97 11.97
N LEU A 163 7.44 7.27 11.82
CA LEU A 163 7.36 5.82 12.04
C LEU A 163 8.32 5.07 11.10
N ALA A 164 8.32 5.42 9.81
CA ALA A 164 9.20 4.83 8.81
C ALA A 164 10.69 5.10 9.11
N ASP A 165 11.04 6.31 9.52
CA ASP A 165 12.42 6.69 9.87
C ASP A 165 12.92 5.95 11.13
N ARG A 166 12.04 5.79 12.14
CA ARG A 166 12.35 5.01 13.35
C ARG A 166 12.56 3.53 13.01
N TRP A 167 11.67 2.94 12.20
CA TRP A 167 11.81 1.55 11.77
C TRP A 167 13.09 1.35 10.95
N THR A 168 13.36 2.22 9.98
CA THR A 168 14.52 2.11 9.09
C THR A 168 15.84 2.17 9.86
N ARG A 169 15.97 3.12 10.79
CA ARG A 169 17.18 3.22 11.63
C ARG A 169 17.42 1.94 12.43
N LYS A 170 16.38 1.40 13.07
CA LYS A 170 16.48 0.15 13.82
C LYS A 170 16.81 -1.04 12.90
N ALA A 171 16.12 -1.15 11.77
CA ALA A 171 16.31 -2.24 10.82
C ALA A 171 17.72 -2.29 10.22
N LEU A 172 18.35 -1.13 9.99
CA LEU A 172 19.75 -1.05 9.57
C LEU A 172 20.71 -1.50 10.68
N MET A 173 20.43 -1.15 11.94
CA MET A 173 21.23 -1.61 13.09
C MET A 173 21.11 -3.12 13.30
N ASP A 174 19.90 -3.65 13.17
CA ASP A 174 19.59 -5.08 13.32
C ASP A 174 20.00 -5.90 12.07
N GLN A 175 20.56 -5.27 11.03
CA GLN A 175 20.95 -5.89 9.75
C GLN A 175 19.81 -6.64 9.04
N VAL A 176 18.57 -6.19 9.23
CA VAL A 176 17.38 -6.75 8.56
C VAL A 176 16.92 -5.88 7.38
N ALA A 177 17.43 -4.66 7.25
CA ALA A 177 17.27 -3.82 6.06
C ALA A 177 18.51 -3.93 5.15
N MET A 178 18.28 -3.97 3.83
CA MET A 178 19.37 -3.93 2.84
C MET A 178 20.19 -2.64 3.01
N SER A 179 21.49 -2.78 3.27
CA SER A 179 22.37 -1.63 3.32
C SER A 179 22.84 -1.24 1.92
N LYS A 180 23.02 0.07 1.66
CA LYS A 180 23.58 0.57 0.38
C LYS A 180 24.95 -0.01 0.01
N GLN A 181 25.64 -0.68 0.93
CA GLN A 181 26.96 -1.26 0.69
C GLN A 181 26.93 -2.74 0.30
N GLU A 182 25.89 -3.49 0.67
CA GLU A 182 25.79 -4.93 0.37
C GLU A 182 25.51 -5.22 -1.11
N GLU A 183 24.83 -4.32 -1.81
CA GLU A 183 24.62 -4.42 -3.26
C GLU A 183 25.93 -4.48 -4.06
N ARG A 184 27.03 -3.89 -3.56
CA ARG A 184 28.33 -3.95 -4.25
C ARG A 184 29.03 -5.30 -4.12
N LYS A 185 28.65 -6.18 -3.19
CA LYS A 185 29.27 -7.52 -3.06
C LYS A 185 28.44 -8.62 -3.70
N ALA A 186 27.12 -8.47 -3.75
CA ALA A 186 26.22 -9.47 -4.34
C ALA A 186 26.22 -9.49 -5.88
N VAL A 187 26.73 -8.44 -6.55
CA VAL A 187 26.86 -8.38 -8.02
C VAL A 187 28.20 -8.95 -8.51
N PHE A 188 29.12 -9.32 -7.61
CA PHE A 188 30.45 -9.87 -7.95
C PHE A 188 30.73 -11.25 -7.33
N ALA A 189 29.69 -12.02 -6.97
CA ALA A 189 29.81 -13.40 -6.49
C ALA A 189 29.13 -14.37 -7.46
#